data_AF-A0A8I5ZW53-F1
#
_entry.id   AF-A0A8I5ZW53-F1
#
_cell.length_a   1.000
_cell.length_b   1.000
_cell.length_c   1.000
_cell.angle_alpha   90.00
_cell.angle_beta   90.00
_cell.angle_gamma   90.00
#
_symmetry.space_group_name_H-M   'P 1'
#
loop_
_entity.id
_entity.type
_entity.pdbx_description
1 polymer ?
#
loop_
_entity_poly.entity_id
_entity_poly.type
_entity_poly.pdbx_seq_one_letter_code
_entity_poly.pdbx_strand_id
1 'polypeptide(L)'
;MSIAWRWKEVHGEFIYQSTLSFIHEHFKDRLILNWTQGQTFGVLRILNLKENDQATYFSQVCLQTTEGMKCWQSIPGTKLIVTHDLSTTMRTPSIITSADPTAGLENIRGQRNPSLLNLGGIIGMVVAKVVVIIPLYGWMISLWWKQRPAE
;
A
#
# COMPACT_ATOMS: atom_id res chain seq x y z
N MET A 1 0.67 5.97 -21.92
CA MET A 1 1.52 5.24 -20.95
C MET A 1 0.61 4.44 -20.06
N SER A 2 0.88 3.15 -19.90
CA SER A 2 0.15 2.29 -18.97
C SER A 2 1.12 1.56 -18.07
N ILE A 3 0.63 1.23 -16.89
CA ILE A 3 1.35 0.47 -15.89
C ILE A 3 0.48 -0.69 -15.43
N ALA A 4 1.13 -1.82 -15.16
CA ALA A 4 0.47 -3.02 -14.72
C ALA A 4 1.38 -3.78 -13.74
N TRP A 5 0.76 -4.56 -12.87
CA TRP A 5 1.48 -5.47 -11.99
C TRP A 5 0.93 -6.88 -12.17
N ARG A 6 1.85 -7.85 -12.14
CA ARG A 6 1.55 -9.28 -12.13
C ARG A 6 2.06 -9.92 -10.84
N TRP A 7 1.56 -11.10 -10.53
CA TRP A 7 2.02 -11.90 -9.38
C TRP A 7 2.30 -13.35 -9.75
N LYS A 8 3.02 -14.04 -8.86
CA LYS A 8 3.43 -15.45 -8.90
C LYS A 8 4.48 -15.76 -9.97
N GLU A 9 4.15 -15.53 -11.23
CA GLU A 9 5.00 -15.84 -12.38
C GLU A 9 5.24 -14.59 -13.24
N VAL A 10 6.35 -14.58 -13.99
CA VAL A 10 6.71 -13.48 -14.90
C VAL A 10 5.55 -13.19 -15.86
N HIS A 11 4.91 -14.22 -16.41
CA HIS A 11 3.72 -14.06 -17.26
C HIS A 11 2.41 -14.42 -16.54
N GLY A 12 2.42 -14.39 -15.20
CA GLY A 12 1.27 -14.71 -14.36
C GLY A 12 0.15 -13.66 -14.43
N GLU A 13 -0.90 -13.88 -13.65
CA GLU A 13 -2.09 -13.02 -13.68
C GLU A 13 -1.77 -11.57 -13.33
N PHE A 14 -2.49 -10.65 -13.96
CA PHE A 14 -2.46 -9.25 -13.55
C PHE A 14 -3.17 -9.10 -12.20
N ILE A 15 -2.56 -8.34 -11.30
CA ILE A 15 -3.20 -7.87 -10.07
C ILE A 15 -3.78 -6.46 -10.24
N TYR A 16 -3.19 -5.69 -11.17
CA TYR A 16 -3.59 -4.35 -11.53
C TYR A 16 -3.21 -4.07 -12.98
N GLN A 17 -4.08 -3.37 -13.72
CA GLN A 17 -3.78 -2.87 -15.06
C GLN A 17 -4.47 -1.53 -15.30
N SER A 18 -3.68 -0.47 -15.52
CA SER A 18 -4.20 0.90 -15.64
C SER A 18 -5.08 1.11 -16.87
N THR A 19 -4.76 0.47 -18.00
CA THR A 19 -5.51 0.63 -19.26
C THR A 19 -6.96 0.18 -19.14
N LEU A 20 -7.22 -0.85 -18.33
CA LEU A 20 -8.56 -1.42 -18.16
C LEU A 20 -9.21 -1.00 -16.84
N SER A 21 -8.53 -0.14 -16.05
CA SER A 21 -8.90 0.14 -14.65
C SER A 21 -9.16 -1.14 -13.85
N PHE A 22 -8.38 -2.19 -14.14
CA PHE A 22 -8.60 -3.53 -13.61
C PHE A 22 -7.87 -3.70 -12.27
N ILE A 23 -8.56 -4.32 -11.32
CA ILE A 23 -8.02 -4.80 -10.04
C ILE A 23 -8.49 -6.24 -9.89
N HIS A 24 -7.55 -7.14 -9.61
CA HIS A 24 -7.86 -8.54 -9.38
C HIS A 24 -8.66 -8.72 -8.08
N GLU A 25 -9.70 -9.57 -8.10
CA GLU A 25 -10.69 -9.69 -7.02
C GLU A 25 -10.04 -9.98 -5.65
N HIS A 26 -9.00 -10.83 -5.61
CA HIS A 26 -8.20 -11.11 -4.41
C HIS A 26 -7.64 -9.86 -3.70
N PHE A 27 -7.36 -8.79 -4.45
CA PHE A 27 -6.76 -7.55 -3.97
C PHE A 27 -7.73 -6.37 -3.91
N LYS A 28 -9.01 -6.60 -4.24
CA LYS A 28 -10.04 -5.58 -4.20
C LYS A 28 -10.10 -4.94 -2.82
N ASP A 29 -10.28 -3.61 -2.83
CA ASP A 29 -10.31 -2.74 -1.64
C ASP A 29 -9.01 -2.71 -0.79
N ARG A 30 -7.97 -3.44 -1.18
CA ARG A 30 -6.67 -3.48 -0.49
C ARG A 30 -5.54 -2.89 -1.32
N LEU A 31 -5.72 -2.73 -2.63
CA LEU A 31 -4.70 -2.25 -3.55
C LEU A 31 -4.84 -0.75 -3.79
N ILE A 32 -3.77 0.00 -3.49
CA ILE A 32 -3.68 1.43 -3.75
C ILE A 32 -2.52 1.68 -4.71
N LEU A 33 -2.81 2.37 -5.80
CA LEU A 33 -1.79 2.85 -6.72
C LEU A 33 -1.57 4.35 -6.51
N ASN A 34 -0.32 4.73 -6.24
CA ASN A 34 0.11 6.11 -6.32
C ASN A 34 0.93 6.30 -7.60
N TRP A 35 0.25 6.71 -8.67
CA TRP A 35 0.86 7.10 -9.93
C TRP A 35 -0.11 8.00 -10.71
N THR A 36 0.42 9.07 -11.29
CA THR A 36 -0.31 9.91 -12.23
C THR A 36 0.46 10.01 -13.55
N GLN A 37 -0.25 10.24 -14.64
CA GLN A 37 0.37 10.41 -15.95
C GLN A 37 1.44 11.51 -15.91
N GLY A 38 2.61 11.23 -16.49
CA GLY A 38 3.77 12.13 -16.51
C GLY A 38 4.79 11.88 -15.39
N GLN A 39 4.45 11.09 -14.37
CA GLN A 39 5.42 10.67 -13.36
C GLN A 39 6.33 9.55 -13.88
N THR A 40 7.60 9.59 -13.45
CA THR A 40 8.64 8.62 -13.83
C THR A 40 8.66 7.38 -12.93
N PHE A 41 8.00 7.44 -11.78
CA PHE A 41 7.86 6.33 -10.84
C PHE A 41 6.41 6.23 -10.36
N GLY A 42 6.00 5.03 -9.98
CA GLY A 42 4.71 4.75 -9.37
C GLY A 42 4.87 3.74 -8.24
N VAL A 43 4.01 3.83 -7.23
CA VAL A 43 4.07 2.93 -6.06
C VAL A 43 2.76 2.15 -5.96
N LEU A 44 2.87 0.83 -5.99
CA LEU A 44 1.78 -0.08 -5.65
C LEU A 44 1.85 -0.41 -4.16
N ARG A 45 0.74 -0.23 -3.44
CA ARG A 45 0.59 -0.60 -2.03
C ARG A 45 -0.49 -1.66 -1.91
N ILE A 46 -0.19 -2.72 -1.17
CA ILE A 46 -1.15 -3.75 -0.77
C ILE A 46 -1.37 -3.59 0.73
N LEU A 47 -2.59 -3.26 1.13
CA LEU A 47 -3.01 -3.10 2.51
C LEU A 47 -3.45 -4.44 3.11
N ASN A 48 -3.37 -4.54 4.44
CA ASN A 48 -3.80 -5.73 5.19
C ASN A 48 -3.28 -7.03 4.55
N LEU A 49 -1.95 -7.16 4.51
CA LEU A 49 -1.27 -8.31 3.91
C LEU A 49 -1.73 -9.61 4.58
N LYS A 50 -2.03 -10.60 3.74
CA LYS A 50 -2.45 -11.94 4.11
C LYS A 50 -1.35 -12.93 3.76
N GLU A 51 -1.34 -14.10 4.41
CA GLU A 51 -0.37 -15.15 4.12
C GLU A 51 -0.39 -15.55 2.63
N ASN A 52 -1.58 -15.63 2.02
CA ASN A 52 -1.73 -15.94 0.59
C ASN A 52 -1.38 -14.79 -0.37
N ASP A 53 -0.97 -13.62 0.15
CA ASP A 53 -0.34 -12.58 -0.67
C ASP A 53 1.16 -12.86 -0.89
N GLN A 54 1.75 -13.84 -0.19
CA GLN A 54 3.14 -14.25 -0.40
C GLN A 54 3.35 -14.78 -1.83
N ALA A 55 4.06 -14.00 -2.64
CA ALA A 55 4.36 -14.30 -4.04
C ALA A 55 5.51 -13.44 -4.55
N THR A 56 5.95 -13.69 -5.79
CA THR A 56 6.79 -12.75 -6.53
C THR A 56 5.91 -11.82 -7.34
N TYR A 57 6.20 -10.52 -7.31
CA TYR A 57 5.45 -9.48 -8.01
C TYR A 57 6.28 -8.84 -9.11
N PHE A 58 5.67 -8.54 -10.25
CA PHE A 58 6.36 -8.03 -11.43
C PHE A 58 5.67 -6.77 -11.93
N SER A 59 6.40 -5.66 -11.96
CA SER A 59 5.93 -4.41 -12.56
C SER A 59 6.13 -4.42 -14.07
N GLN A 60 5.14 -3.93 -14.81
CA GLN A 60 5.19 -3.75 -16.25
C GLN A 60 4.82 -2.29 -16.59
N VAL A 61 5.55 -1.70 -17.54
CA VAL A 61 5.29 -0.36 -18.08
C VAL A 61 5.21 -0.46 -19.60
N CYS A 62 4.15 0.07 -20.19
CA CYS A 62 4.00 0.17 -21.64
C CYS A 62 3.90 1.64 -22.08
N LEU A 63 4.66 2.00 -23.11
CA LEU A 63 4.72 3.33 -23.69
C LEU A 63 4.42 3.27 -25.18
N GLN A 64 3.67 4.25 -25.67
CA GLN A 64 3.58 4.50 -27.10
C GLN A 64 4.84 5.29 -27.49
N THR A 65 5.64 4.73 -28.38
CA THR A 65 6.81 5.38 -28.97
C THR A 65 6.57 5.65 -30.46
N THR A 66 7.50 6.34 -31.11
CA THR A 66 7.51 6.56 -32.57
C THR A 66 7.57 5.25 -33.35
N GLU A 67 8.06 4.17 -32.74
CA GLU A 67 8.19 2.83 -33.32
C GLU A 67 7.00 1.92 -32.98
N GLY A 68 5.99 2.44 -32.28
CA GLY A 68 4.83 1.66 -31.82
C GLY A 68 4.81 1.46 -30.31
N MET A 69 4.00 0.51 -29.84
CA MET A 69 3.87 0.24 -28.41
C MET A 69 5.04 -0.62 -27.93
N LYS A 70 5.82 -0.11 -26.96
CA LYS A 70 6.88 -0.85 -26.29
C LYS A 70 6.48 -1.14 -24.84
N CYS A 71 6.69 -2.37 -24.39
CA CYS A 71 6.41 -2.80 -23.03
C CYS A 71 7.66 -3.37 -22.38
N TRP A 72 7.96 -2.94 -21.17
CA TRP A 72 9.05 -3.46 -20.35
C TRP A 72 8.48 -4.05 -19.08
N GLN A 73 9.04 -5.17 -18.64
CA GLN A 73 8.65 -5.83 -17.42
C GLN A 73 9.89 -6.11 -16.58
N SER A 74 9.77 -5.93 -15.27
CA SER A 74 10.77 -6.42 -14.33
C SER A 74 10.78 -7.95 -14.39
N ILE A 75 11.82 -8.57 -14.95
CA ILE A 75 11.96 -10.03 -15.02
C ILE A 75 12.30 -10.63 -13.64
N PRO A 76 13.20 -10.03 -12.83
CA PRO A 76 13.48 -10.57 -11.49
C PRO A 76 12.27 -10.48 -10.54
N GLY A 77 11.44 -9.46 -10.71
CA GLY A 77 10.32 -9.18 -9.83
C GLY A 77 10.73 -8.80 -8.40
N THR A 78 9.80 -8.91 -7.47
CA THR A 78 9.98 -8.64 -6.04
C THR A 78 9.30 -9.74 -5.24
N LYS A 79 10.09 -10.53 -4.51
CA LYS A 79 9.58 -11.59 -3.66
C LYS A 79 9.05 -11.00 -2.36
N LEU A 80 7.74 -11.06 -2.16
CA LEU A 80 7.09 -10.72 -0.91
C LEU A 80 7.04 -11.95 -0.02
N ILE A 81 7.51 -11.84 1.22
CA ILE A 81 7.42 -12.88 2.25
C ILE A 81 6.56 -12.29 3.38
N VAL A 82 5.52 -13.02 3.79
CA VAL A 82 4.63 -12.59 4.86
C VAL A 82 4.91 -13.46 6.08
N THR A 83 5.39 -12.85 7.16
CA THR A 83 5.68 -13.54 8.42
C THR A 83 4.64 -13.15 9.46
N HIS A 84 4.09 -14.15 10.15
CA HIS A 84 3.27 -13.90 11.33
C HIS A 84 4.17 -13.67 12.54
N ASP A 85 3.89 -12.61 13.31
CA ASP A 85 4.39 -12.54 14.66
C ASP A 85 3.72 -13.65 15.46
N LEU A 86 4.50 -14.67 15.85
CA LEU A 86 4.05 -15.59 16.90
C LEU A 86 3.87 -14.74 18.16
N SER A 87 2.62 -14.45 18.52
CA SER A 87 2.32 -14.17 19.92
C SER A 87 2.64 -15.44 20.69
N THR A 88 3.87 -15.56 21.15
CA THR A 88 4.24 -16.56 22.13
C THR A 88 3.39 -16.26 23.37
N THR A 89 2.28 -16.97 23.50
CA THR A 89 1.60 -17.12 24.77
C THR A 89 2.66 -17.69 25.70
N MET A 90 3.28 -16.85 26.53
CA MET A 90 4.13 -17.32 27.62
C MET A 90 3.24 -18.20 28.48
N ARG A 91 3.31 -19.51 28.25
CA ARG A 91 2.90 -20.49 29.24
C ARG A 91 3.80 -20.22 30.42
N THR A 92 3.23 -19.68 31.49
CA THR A 92 3.90 -19.53 32.78
C THR A 92 4.68 -20.81 33.05
N PRO A 93 6.02 -20.76 33.24
CA PRO A 93 6.74 -21.94 33.67
C PRO A 93 6.17 -22.29 35.03
N SER A 94 5.47 -23.42 35.14
CA SER A 94 5.11 -23.98 36.43
C SER A 94 6.43 -24.28 37.13
N ILE A 95 6.74 -23.48 38.15
CA ILE A 95 7.91 -23.61 39.00
C ILE A 95 7.87 -25.01 39.63
N ILE A 96 8.71 -25.92 39.17
CA ILE A 96 9.14 -27.07 39.96
C ILE A 96 10.49 -26.67 40.56
N THR A 97 10.44 -26.39 41.85
CA THR A 97 11.60 -26.14 42.72
C THR A 97 12.52 -27.34 42.74
N SER A 98 13.77 -27.19 42.30
CA SER A 98 14.88 -28.02 42.78
C SER A 98 16.23 -27.27 42.72
N ALA A 99 16.71 -26.88 43.91
CA ALA A 99 18.10 -26.71 44.37
C ALA A 99 19.20 -26.16 43.41
N ASP A 100 19.50 -24.87 43.62
CA ASP A 100 20.79 -24.12 43.75
C ASP A 100 22.17 -24.82 43.67
N PRO A 101 23.31 -24.07 43.62
CA PRO A 101 23.79 -23.05 42.67
C PRO A 101 25.15 -23.43 42.02
N THR A 102 25.60 -22.73 40.96
CA THR A 102 26.98 -22.19 40.79
C THR A 102 27.35 -21.91 39.32
N ALA A 103 27.95 -20.74 39.12
CA ALA A 103 28.78 -20.25 38.00
C ALA A 103 28.10 -19.67 36.74
N GLY A 104 28.47 -18.42 36.44
CA GLY A 104 28.42 -17.89 35.07
C GLY A 104 27.78 -16.51 34.90
N LEU A 105 28.18 -15.51 35.69
CA LEU A 105 27.93 -14.11 35.38
C LEU A 105 28.79 -13.70 34.17
N GLU A 106 28.20 -13.58 32.98
CA GLU A 106 28.71 -12.64 31.98
C GLU A 106 27.57 -11.89 31.27
N ASN A 107 27.81 -10.58 31.20
CA ASN A 107 26.95 -9.48 30.83
C ASN A 107 27.16 -9.17 29.35
N ILE A 108 26.12 -9.25 28.51
CA ILE A 108 26.06 -8.46 27.27
C ILE A 108 24.72 -7.72 27.20
N ARG A 109 24.79 -6.53 27.78
CA ARG A 109 24.00 -5.35 27.43
C ARG A 109 23.99 -5.10 25.92
N GLY A 110 22.78 -4.93 25.37
CA GLY A 110 22.52 -3.87 24.40
C GLY A 110 22.03 -4.30 23.02
N GLN A 111 20.70 -4.37 22.85
CA GLN A 111 20.08 -3.82 21.65
C GLN A 111 18.67 -3.33 22.00
N ARG A 112 18.55 -2.01 22.14
CA ARG A 112 17.27 -1.31 22.24
C ARG A 112 16.42 -1.64 21.02
N ASN A 113 15.23 -2.18 21.22
CA ASN A 113 14.14 -2.13 20.25
C ASN A 113 13.56 -0.70 20.24
N PRO A 114 13.50 0.00 19.10
CA PRO A 114 12.70 1.21 18.99
C PRO A 114 11.68 1.04 17.87
N SER A 115 10.55 0.38 18.13
CA SER A 115 9.41 0.41 17.19
C SER A 115 8.10 -0.10 17.79
N LEU A 116 7.82 0.23 19.06
CA LEU A 116 6.56 -0.14 19.71
C LEU A 116 5.86 1.05 20.40
N LEU A 117 6.02 2.25 19.86
CA LEU A 117 5.30 3.45 20.31
C LEU A 117 4.99 4.37 19.12
N ASN A 118 3.82 4.16 18.51
CA ASN A 118 2.90 5.23 18.10
C ASN A 118 1.59 4.63 17.57
N LEU A 119 0.86 3.95 18.47
CA LEU A 119 -0.58 3.74 18.35
C LEU A 119 -1.26 4.73 19.30
N GLY A 120 -1.30 5.99 18.89
CA GLY A 120 -1.77 7.10 19.72
C GLY A 120 -1.83 8.38 18.91
N GLY A 121 -2.80 8.49 18.01
CA GLY A 121 -2.95 9.66 17.15
C GLY A 121 -4.12 9.55 16.18
N ILE A 122 -5.29 9.10 16.65
CA ILE A 122 -6.56 9.38 15.97
C ILE A 122 -7.11 10.66 16.61
N ILE A 123 -7.77 11.47 15.78
CA ILE A 123 -8.71 12.57 16.09
C ILE A 123 -8.10 13.97 15.86
N GLY A 124 -8.48 14.58 14.73
CA GLY A 124 -8.40 16.05 14.57
C GLY A 124 -7.98 16.61 13.22
N MET A 125 -8.49 16.15 12.08
CA MET A 125 -8.55 17.02 10.89
C MET A 125 -9.65 16.60 9.87
N VAL A 126 -10.88 16.52 10.35
CA VAL A 126 -12.07 16.77 9.52
C VAL A 126 -12.53 18.20 9.85
N VAL A 127 -13.02 18.92 8.84
CA VAL A 127 -13.49 20.33 8.84
C VAL A 127 -12.43 21.38 8.47
N ALA A 128 -11.92 21.34 7.23
CA ALA A 128 -11.44 22.57 6.54
C ALA A 128 -11.43 22.48 5.00
N LYS A 129 -12.16 21.52 4.38
CA LYS A 129 -12.23 21.35 2.92
C LYS A 129 -13.66 21.14 2.39
N VAL A 130 -14.66 21.62 3.11
CA VAL A 130 -16.07 21.64 2.65
C VAL A 130 -16.59 23.07 2.41
N VAL A 131 -15.89 24.10 2.87
CA VAL A 131 -16.41 25.50 2.84
C VAL A 131 -16.04 26.29 1.56
N VAL A 132 -15.19 25.76 0.66
CA VAL A 132 -14.76 26.51 -0.55
C VAL A 132 -15.44 26.05 -1.84
N ILE A 133 -16.07 24.86 -1.87
CA ILE A 133 -16.69 24.33 -3.10
C ILE A 133 -18.11 24.90 -3.32
N ILE A 134 -18.89 25.10 -2.25
CA ILE A 134 -20.26 25.63 -2.32
C ILE A 134 -20.34 27.02 -2.99
N PRO A 135 -19.48 28.02 -2.66
CA PRO A 135 -19.56 29.33 -3.32
C PRO A 135 -19.16 29.30 -4.81
N LEU A 136 -18.29 28.38 -5.24
CA LEU A 136 -17.86 28.28 -6.65
C LEU A 136 -18.98 27.77 -7.56
N TYR A 137 -19.72 26.74 -7.14
CA TYR A 137 -20.86 26.24 -7.91
C TYR A 137 -22.02 27.24 -7.95
N GLY A 138 -22.31 27.92 -6.83
CA GLY A 138 -23.33 28.98 -6.79
C GLY A 138 -23.00 30.15 -7.74
N TRP A 139 -21.73 30.57 -7.79
CA TRP A 139 -21.27 31.62 -8.71
C TRP A 139 -21.38 31.20 -10.18
N MET A 140 -21.00 29.97 -10.53
CA MET A 140 -21.16 29.46 -11.89
C MET A 140 -22.63 29.44 -12.35
N ILE A 141 -23.55 29.02 -11.47
CA ILE A 141 -24.99 28.98 -11.78
C ILE A 141 -25.54 30.42 -11.96
N SER A 142 -25.12 31.36 -11.11
CA SER A 142 -25.49 32.77 -11.21
C SER A 142 -25.03 33.40 -12.54
N LEU A 143 -23.78 33.14 -12.96
CA LEU A 143 -23.27 33.59 -14.26
C LEU A 143 -24.05 32.97 -15.43
N TRP A 144 -24.42 31.70 -15.32
CA TRP A 144 -25.20 31.01 -16.35
C TRP A 144 -26.62 31.58 -16.49
N TRP A 145 -27.25 31.97 -15.38
CA TRP A 145 -28.57 32.64 -15.40
C TRP A 145 -28.51 34.04 -15.98
N LYS A 146 -27.40 34.77 -15.79
CA LYS A 146 -27.20 36.13 -16.32
C LYS A 146 -26.88 36.17 -17.82
N GLN A 147 -26.50 35.03 -18.42
CA GLN A 147 -26.21 34.91 -19.85
C GLN A 147 -27.42 34.49 -20.70
N ARG A 148 -28.60 34.26 -20.10
CA ARG A 148 -29.82 34.07 -20.88
C ARG A 148 -30.35 35.43 -21.32
N PRO A 149 -30.41 35.74 -22.63
CA PRO A 149 -31.11 36.93 -23.10
C PRO A 149 -32.58 36.81 -22.70
N ALA A 150 -33.13 37.89 -22.15
CA ALA A 150 -34.58 38.03 -22.03
C ALA A 150 -35.13 38.11 -23.46
N GLU A 151 -36.09 37.24 -23.78
CA GLU A 151 -36.91 37.36 -24.99
C GLU A 151 -37.60 38.73 -25.06
#